data_AF-A0A942FVT0-F1
#
_entry.id   AF-A0A942FVT0-F1
#
_cell.length_a   1.000
_cell.length_b   1.000
_cell.length_c   1.000
_cell.angle_alpha   90.00
_cell.angle_beta   90.00
_cell.angle_gamma   90.00
#
_symmetry.space_group_name_H-M   'P 1'
#
loop_
_entity.id
_entity.type
_entity.pdbx_description
1 polymer ?
#
loop_
_entity_poly.entity_id
_entity_poly.type
_entity_poly.pdbx_seq_one_letter_code
_entity_poly.pdbx_strand_id
1 'polypeptide(L)' 'MKIHFGTKKVQKMGRVALTEALLRNAGIQEGDSVDLYFDATTKAIIIERTPSDEAAEASLSAKRTKNRAKTP' A
#
# COMPACT_ATOMS: atom_id res chain seq x y z
N MET A 1 13.83 -1.08 -7.36
CA MET A 1 12.39 -0.77 -7.56
C MET A 1 12.03 -1.14 -8.99
N LYS A 2 11.25 -2.21 -9.21
CA LYS A 2 10.93 -2.69 -10.55
C LYS A 2 9.57 -2.14 -10.96
N ILE A 3 9.57 -1.13 -11.83
CA ILE A 3 8.34 -0.51 -12.33
C ILE A 3 7.75 -1.43 -13.39
N HIS A 4 6.50 -1.83 -13.20
CA HIS A 4 5.76 -2.60 -14.20
C HIS A 4 4.85 -1.67 -14.99
N PHE A 5 5.09 -1.61 -16.30
CA PHE A 5 4.21 -0.92 -17.24
C PHE A 5 3.26 -1.92 -17.88
N GLY A 6 1.99 -1.54 -18.01
CA GLY A 6 1.00 -2.35 -18.69
C GLY A 6 -0.36 -1.67 -18.71
N THR A 7 -1.18 -2.09 -19.67
CA THR A 7 -2.58 -1.65 -19.78
C THR A 7 -3.50 -2.79 -19.40
N LYS A 8 -4.48 -2.52 -18.54
CA LYS A 8 -5.50 -3.48 -18.12
C LYS A 8 -6.87 -2.95 -18.50
N LYS A 9 -7.75 -3.84 -18.97
CA LYS A 9 -9.15 -3.50 -19.21
C LYS A 9 -9.91 -3.44 -17.89
N VAL A 10 -10.69 -2.37 -17.70
CA VAL A 10 -11.65 -2.30 -16.59
C VAL A 10 -12.76 -3.31 -16.86
N GLN A 11 -12.99 -4.19 -15.88
CA GLN A 11 -14.00 -5.23 -15.93
C GLN A 11 -15.35 -4.71 -15.40
N LYS A 12 -16.38 -5.57 -15.46
CA LYS A 12 -17.69 -5.28 -14.86
C LYS A 12 -17.53 -4.85 -13.39
N MET A 13 -18.37 -3.90 -12.97
CA MET A 13 -18.35 -3.30 -11.63
C MET A 13 -17.09 -2.48 -11.32
N GLY A 14 -16.38 -1.99 -12.33
CA GLY A 14 -15.20 -1.14 -12.12
C GLY A 14 -13.96 -1.88 -11.61
N ARG A 15 -13.93 -3.22 -11.73
CA ARG A 15 -12.82 -4.04 -11.23
C ARG A 15 -11.62 -4.00 -12.18
N VAL A 16 -10.40 -3.99 -11.62
CA VAL A 16 -9.15 -4.05 -12.39
C VAL A 16 -8.31 -5.21 -11.84
N ALA A 17 -7.94 -6.15 -12.71
CA ALA A 17 -7.13 -7.31 -12.32
C ALA A 17 -5.63 -6.94 -12.29
N LEU A 18 -5.06 -6.84 -11.10
CA LEU A 18 -3.63 -6.66 -10.89
C LEU A 18 -2.88 -7.98 -11.19
N THR A 19 -1.64 -7.88 -11.64
CA THR A 19 -0.80 -9.07 -11.85
C THR A 19 -0.19 -9.52 -10.52
N GLU A 20 0.10 -10.81 -10.40
CA GLU A 20 0.77 -11.38 -9.23
C GLU A 20 2.12 -10.68 -8.92
N ALA A 21 2.85 -10.26 -9.96
CA ALA A 21 4.08 -9.48 -9.80
C ALA A 21 3.84 -8.11 -9.14
N LEU A 22 2.76 -7.42 -9.50
CA LEU A 22 2.40 -6.13 -8.87
C LEU A 22 1.98 -6.35 -7.41
N LEU A 23 1.17 -7.36 -7.13
CA LEU A 23 0.75 -7.71 -5.77
C LEU A 23 1.94 -8.02 -4.87
N ARG A 24 2.86 -8.89 -5.34
CA ARG A 24 4.11 -9.20 -4.62
C ARG A 24 4.96 -7.97 -4.36
N ASN A 25 5.15 -7.10 -5.37
CA ASN A 25 5.97 -5.90 -5.21
C ASN A 25 5.35 -4.87 -4.25
N ALA A 26 4.01 -4.83 -4.17
CA ALA A 26 3.28 -3.98 -3.24
C ALA A 26 3.10 -4.62 -1.85
N GLY A 27 3.46 -5.90 -1.68
CA GLY A 27 3.25 -6.64 -0.44
C GLY A 27 1.77 -6.86 -0.10
N ILE A 28 0.90 -6.93 -1.13
CA ILE A 28 -0.55 -7.11 -1.02
C ILE A 28 -0.88 -8.57 -1.39
N GLN A 29 -1.82 -9.18 -0.67
CA GLN A 29 -2.32 -10.52 -0.94
C GLN A 29 -3.82 -10.52 -1.29
N GLU A 30 -4.30 -11.59 -1.90
CA GLU A 30 -5.74 -11.76 -2.14
C GLU A 30 -6.49 -11.78 -0.80
N GLY A 31 -7.54 -10.96 -0.68
CA GLY A 31 -8.30 -10.79 0.55
C GLY A 31 -7.85 -9.60 1.41
N ASP A 32 -6.70 -8.99 1.11
CA ASP A 32 -6.28 -7.76 1.81
C ASP A 32 -7.23 -6.60 1.48
N SER A 33 -7.45 -5.77 2.50
CA SER A 33 -8.02 -4.43 2.31
C SER A 33 -6.91 -3.45 1.87
N VAL A 34 -7.29 -2.52 1.00
CA VAL A 34 -6.38 -1.50 0.47
C VAL A 34 -7.04 -0.14 0.53
N ASP A 35 -6.23 0.88 0.78
CA ASP A 35 -6.64 2.27 0.72
C ASP A 35 -6.46 2.78 -0.71
N LEU A 36 -7.45 3.56 -1.18
CA LEU A 36 -7.48 4.09 -2.53
C LEU A 36 -7.48 5.62 -2.49
N TYR A 37 -6.52 6.21 -3.19
CA TYR A 37 -6.41 7.65 -3.34
C TYR A 37 -6.44 8.04 -4.80
N PHE A 38 -6.96 9.23 -5.08
CA PHE A 38 -6.89 9.84 -6.39
C PHE A 38 -6.00 11.06 -6.33
N ASP A 39 -4.89 11.02 -7.07
CA ASP A 39 -4.04 12.20 -7.25
C ASP A 39 -4.62 13.06 -8.38
N ALA A 40 -5.15 14.22 -8.00
CA ALA A 40 -5.73 15.17 -8.93
C ALA A 40 -4.73 15.76 -9.93
N THR A 41 -3.43 15.74 -9.61
CA THR A 41 -2.36 16.32 -10.45
C THR A 41 -1.96 15.34 -11.55
N THR A 42 -1.56 14.13 -11.18
CA THR A 42 -1.12 13.11 -12.14
C THR A 42 -2.28 12.33 -12.74
N LYS A 43 -3.50 12.51 -12.22
CA LYS A 43 -4.70 11.74 -12.57
C LYS A 43 -4.50 10.23 -12.32
N ALA A 44 -3.61 9.87 -11.40
CA ALA A 44 -3.34 8.50 -11.03
C ALA A 44 -4.23 8.04 -9.87
N ILE A 45 -4.59 6.76 -9.91
CA ILE A 45 -5.13 6.06 -8.74
C ILE A 45 -3.94 5.45 -8.00
N ILE A 46 -3.79 5.80 -6.74
CA ILE A 46 -2.75 5.27 -5.85
C ILE A 46 -3.42 4.22 -4.97
N ILE A 47 -2.79 3.04 -4.91
CA ILE A 47 -3.24 1.90 -4.10
C ILE A 47 -2.20 1.69 -3.02
N GLU A 48 -2.61 1.80 -1.76
CA GLU A 48 -1.74 1.55 -0.61
C GLU A 48 -2.28 0.38 0.21
N ARG A 49 -1.36 -0.41 0.78
CA ARG A 49 -1.74 -1.48 1.68
C ARG A 49 -2.26 -0.86 2.99
N THR A 50 -3.47 -1.20 3.38
CA THR A 50 -3.99 -0.81 4.70
C THR A 50 -3.14 -1.53 5.78
N PRO A 51 -2.51 -0.79 6.71
CA PRO A 51 -1.69 -1.42 7.75
C PRO A 51 -2.56 -2.32 8.62
N SER A 52 -2.10 -3.56 8.86
CA SER A 52 -2.73 -4.44 9.85
C SER A 52 -2.52 -3.88 11.26
N ASP A 53 -3.44 -4.20 12.19
CA ASP A 53 -3.34 -3.75 13.59
C ASP A 53 -1.98 -4.12 14.21
N GLU A 54 -1.42 -5.30 13.90
CA GLU A 54 -0.07 -5.67 14.36
C GLU A 54 1.05 -4.77 13.77
N ALA A 55 0.94 -4.37 12.51
CA ALA A 55 1.93 -3.49 11.88
C ALA A 55 1.81 -2.03 12.36
N ALA A 56 0.58 -1.60 12.69
CA ALA A 56 0.31 -0.32 13.31
C ALA A 56 0.92 -0.25 14.73
N GLU A 57 0.73 -1.29 15.55
CA GLU A 57 1.31 -1.40 16.90
C GLU A 57 2.84 -1.46 16.88
N ALA A 58 3.44 -2.20 15.94
CA ALA A 58 4.90 -2.23 15.76
C ALA A 58 5.48 -0.85 15.40
N SER A 59 4.77 -0.09 14.57
CA SER A 59 5.16 1.27 14.16
C SER A 59 5.05 2.28 15.31
N LEU A 60 4.07 2.12 16.20
CA LEU A 60 3.90 2.93 17.41
C LEU A 60 4.97 2.59 18.47
N SER A 61 5.30 1.31 18.63
CA SER A 61 6.34 0.84 19.55
C SER A 61 7.73 1.36 19.15
N ALA A 62 8.07 1.35 17.86
CA ALA A 62 9.33 1.89 17.33
C ALA A 62 9.45 3.42 17.53
N LYS A 63 8.34 4.17 17.52
CA LYS A 63 8.33 5.60 17.86
C LYS A 63 8.58 5.85 19.35
N ARG A 64 8.08 5.00 20.25
CA ARG A 64 8.30 5.12 21.70
C ARG A 64 9.76 4.91 22.11
N THR A 65 10.48 3.97 21.50
CA THR A 65 11.90 3.73 21.82
C THR A 65 12.81 4.86 21.32
N LYS A 66 12.48 5.48 20.18
CA LYS A 66 13.25 6.62 19.64
C LYS A 66 13.18 7.89 20.51
N ASN A 67 12.08 8.11 21.23
CA ASN A 67 11.95 9.26 22.13
C ASN A 67 12.72 9.06 23.45
N ARG A 68 12.99 7.81 23.87
CA ARG A 68 13.73 7.54 25.10
C ARG A 68 15.25 7.69 24.92
N ALA A 69 15.76 7.54 23.71
CA ALA A 69 17.17 7.71 23.36
C ALA A 69 17.59 9.18 23.12
N LYS A 70 16.67 10.15 23.30
CA LYS A 70 16.87 11.57 23.01
C LYS A 70 16.83 12.47 24.26
N THR A 71 17.17 11.90 25.43
CA THR A 71 17.41 12.69 26.65
C THR A 71 18.91 12.60 26.96
N PRO A 72 19.63 13.73 27.02
CA PRO A 72 21.06 13.75 27.34
C PRO A 72 21.33 13.29 28.78
#